data_AF-X0TNC1-F1
#
_entry.id   AF-X0TNC1-F1
#
_cell.length_a   1.000
_cell.length_b   1.000
_cell.length_c   1.000
_cell.angle_alpha   90.00
_cell.angle_beta   90.00
_cell.angle_gamma   90.00
#
_symmetry.space_group_name_H-M   'P 1'
#
loop_
_entity.id
_entity.type
_entity.pdbx_description
1 polymer ?
#
loop_
_entity_poly.entity_id
_entity_poly.type
_entity_poly.pdbx_seq_one_letter_code
_entity_poly.pdbx_strand_id
1 'polypeptide(L)'
;SYPAEISPDRDGKLLAWTKEIKAPEVVGEFIGKSIFDRLEQKGYRRKFSFLNDTVAALLAGKSVDFAQKYGAYIGFILGTGTNTAYIEYNRSITKRPDLDPEGSQAINTESGNFSNCPRGPVDIEFDESTENRGQYMFEKMISGAYLGGLCLLALKKAAEKDLFSQAGTQWIESRAELSTVEMDGILREPTRGIAWGARAGSAEDKELIQHLCSAICERAALFVALNVSAAVLKSLGGESPCHPVCVNIDGSVYYKIKGFSHMVEGYLEKILGPKHVFYELIRVDDSPLIGAAVAGLMC
;
A
#
# COMPACT_ATOMS: atom_id res chain seq x y z
N SER A 1 11.74 2.11 8.37
CA SER A 1 10.97 3.12 7.61
C SER A 1 10.42 4.16 8.56
N TYR A 2 10.96 5.37 8.48
CA TYR A 2 10.52 6.56 9.21
C TYR A 2 10.45 7.73 8.22
N PRO A 3 9.63 8.76 8.47
CA PRO A 3 9.62 9.97 7.66
C PRO A 3 11.01 10.60 7.59
N ALA A 4 11.57 10.67 6.38
CA ALA A 4 12.90 11.22 6.15
C ALA A 4 12.94 11.98 4.81
N GLU A 5 13.71 13.05 4.78
CA GLU A 5 14.07 13.76 3.56
C GLU A 5 15.36 13.14 3.00
N ILE A 6 15.31 12.67 1.76
CA ILE A 6 16.46 12.04 1.11
C ILE A 6 17.29 13.09 0.37
N SER A 7 18.58 13.19 0.69
CA SER A 7 19.52 14.09 0.04
C SER A 7 20.14 13.50 -1.24
N PRO A 8 20.76 14.31 -2.11
CA PRO A 8 21.37 13.82 -3.36
C PRO A 8 22.47 12.76 -3.18
N ASP A 9 23.15 12.75 -2.04
CA ASP A 9 24.13 11.75 -1.62
C ASP A 9 23.51 10.47 -1.06
N ARG A 10 22.17 10.34 -1.14
CA ARG A 10 21.38 9.17 -0.70
C ARG A 10 21.43 8.96 0.80
N ASP A 11 21.62 10.03 1.57
CA ASP A 11 21.40 10.03 3.01
C ASP A 11 19.94 10.42 3.33
N GLY A 12 19.46 10.05 4.51
CA GLY A 12 18.15 10.40 5.01
C GLY A 12 18.27 11.32 6.23
N LYS A 13 17.74 12.54 6.10
CA LYS A 13 17.51 13.43 7.23
C LYS A 13 16.20 13.05 7.91
N LEU A 14 16.25 12.63 9.17
CA LEU A 14 15.05 12.21 9.89
C LEU A 14 14.14 13.42 10.16
N LEU A 15 12.87 13.32 9.78
CA LEU A 15 11.89 14.40 10.00
C LEU A 15 11.12 14.24 11.31
N ALA A 16 10.74 13.00 11.63
CA ALA A 16 10.03 12.68 12.86
C ALA A 16 10.19 11.20 13.19
N TRP A 17 10.23 10.88 14.47
CA TRP A 17 10.06 9.51 14.93
C TRP A 17 8.59 9.11 14.89
N THR A 18 8.36 7.85 14.54
CA THR A 18 7.08 7.16 14.69
C THR A 18 7.30 5.88 15.49
N LYS A 19 6.23 5.10 15.75
CA LYS A 19 6.33 3.80 16.44
C LYS A 19 6.94 3.89 17.85
N GLU A 20 6.54 4.93 18.59
CA GLU A 20 6.92 5.14 20.00
C GLU A 20 8.44 5.29 20.26
N ILE A 21 9.25 5.52 19.22
CA ILE A 21 10.68 5.78 19.38
C ILE A 21 10.88 7.16 20.02
N LYS A 22 11.66 7.19 21.11
CA LYS A 22 11.94 8.39 21.92
C LYS A 22 13.43 8.74 21.87
N ALA A 23 13.87 9.31 20.74
CA ALA A 23 15.22 9.82 20.54
C ALA A 23 15.19 11.20 19.87
N PRO A 24 14.64 12.24 20.53
CA PRO A 24 14.42 13.56 19.93
C PRO A 24 15.71 14.20 19.39
N GLU A 25 16.86 13.87 19.94
CA GLU A 25 18.18 14.33 19.53
C GLU A 25 18.59 13.88 18.11
N VAL A 26 17.91 12.88 17.55
CA VAL A 26 18.17 12.38 16.18
C VAL A 26 17.28 13.09 15.14
N VAL A 27 16.23 13.78 15.58
CA VAL A 27 15.32 14.49 14.67
C VAL A 27 16.07 15.68 14.04
N GLY A 28 16.06 15.73 12.70
CA GLY A 28 16.81 16.72 11.93
C GLY A 28 18.25 16.32 11.60
N GLU A 29 18.74 15.19 12.12
CA GLU A 29 20.07 14.68 11.81
C GLU A 29 20.06 13.77 10.57
N PHE A 30 21.22 13.71 9.91
CA PHE A 30 21.49 12.82 8.78
C PHE A 30 21.94 11.44 9.29
N ILE A 31 21.10 10.43 9.09
CA ILE A 31 21.29 9.12 9.71
C ILE A 31 22.50 8.37 9.14
N GLY A 32 22.67 8.39 7.83
CA GLY A 32 23.77 7.74 7.12
C GLY A 32 25.12 8.30 7.54
N LYS A 33 25.25 9.64 7.63
CA LYS A 33 26.43 10.32 8.15
C LYS A 33 26.75 9.90 9.58
N SER A 34 25.77 9.94 10.49
CA SER A 34 25.99 9.52 11.88
C SER A 34 26.47 8.07 11.99
N ILE A 35 25.93 7.16 11.17
CA ILE A 35 26.38 5.76 11.10
C ILE A 35 27.80 5.67 10.53
N PHE A 36 28.08 6.40 9.45
CA PHE A 36 29.39 6.43 8.80
C PHE A 36 30.49 6.89 9.75
N ASP A 37 30.30 8.04 10.41
CA ASP A 37 31.27 8.61 11.35
C ASP A 37 31.61 7.63 12.48
N ARG A 38 30.60 6.90 12.97
CA ARG A 38 30.78 5.90 14.03
C ARG A 38 31.51 4.64 13.56
N LEU A 39 31.29 4.23 12.32
CA LEU A 39 31.96 3.06 11.74
C LEU A 39 33.40 3.37 11.34
N GLU A 40 33.69 4.58 10.86
CA GLU A 40 35.05 5.00 10.54
C GLU A 40 35.93 5.04 11.80
N GLN A 41 35.41 5.49 12.94
CA GLN A 41 36.11 5.41 14.25
C GLN A 41 36.52 3.98 14.62
N LYS A 42 35.82 2.96 14.09
CA LYS A 42 36.12 1.54 14.29
C LYS A 42 36.97 0.93 13.16
N GLY A 43 37.42 1.74 12.21
CA GLY A 43 38.23 1.30 11.07
C GLY A 43 37.43 0.74 9.89
N TYR A 44 36.09 0.87 9.89
CA TYR A 44 35.25 0.40 8.78
C TYR A 44 34.90 1.55 7.84
N ARG A 45 35.42 1.49 6.60
CA ARG A 45 35.05 2.42 5.52
C ARG A 45 34.06 1.74 4.57
N ARG A 46 32.80 2.16 4.62
CA ARG A 46 31.69 1.66 3.79
C ARG A 46 30.84 2.82 3.30
N LYS A 47 30.29 2.70 2.10
CA LYS A 47 29.24 3.61 1.59
C LYS A 47 27.89 3.07 2.04
N PHE A 48 26.97 3.97 2.37
CA PHE A 48 25.59 3.64 2.72
C PHE A 48 24.64 4.28 1.72
N SER A 49 23.48 3.66 1.53
CA SER A 49 22.34 4.29 0.88
C SER A 49 21.12 4.13 1.75
N PHE A 50 20.48 5.25 2.01
CA PHE A 50 19.19 5.32 2.65
C PHE A 50 18.10 5.30 1.59
N LEU A 51 17.12 4.44 1.79
CA LEU A 51 15.99 4.31 0.87
C LEU A 51 14.70 3.96 1.63
N ASN A 52 13.59 4.34 1.02
CA ASN A 52 12.26 3.93 1.45
C ASN A 52 12.02 2.45 1.06
N ASP A 53 11.23 1.73 1.86
CA ASP A 53 10.91 0.30 1.65
C ASP A 53 10.19 0.03 0.32
N THR A 54 9.35 0.95 -0.13
CA THR A 54 8.61 0.85 -1.39
C THR A 54 9.53 1.09 -2.59
N VAL A 55 10.51 1.98 -2.44
CA VAL A 55 11.61 2.14 -3.42
C VAL A 55 12.48 0.89 -3.43
N ALA A 56 12.74 0.28 -2.28
CA ALA A 56 13.44 -1.00 -2.21
C ALA A 56 12.64 -2.09 -2.93
N ALA A 57 11.32 -2.18 -2.74
CA ALA A 57 10.48 -3.12 -3.47
C ALA A 57 10.55 -2.90 -5.00
N LEU A 58 10.58 -1.65 -5.47
CA LEU A 58 10.82 -1.35 -6.88
C LEU A 58 12.17 -1.92 -7.35
N LEU A 59 13.25 -1.67 -6.60
CA LEU A 59 14.60 -2.15 -6.93
C LEU A 59 14.71 -3.68 -6.87
N ALA A 60 13.97 -4.32 -5.97
CA ALA A 60 13.87 -5.77 -5.90
C ALA A 60 13.22 -6.31 -7.18
N GLY A 61 12.15 -5.69 -7.67
CA GLY A 61 11.55 -6.04 -8.96
C GLY A 61 12.53 -5.88 -10.13
N LYS A 62 13.38 -4.85 -10.09
CA LYS A 62 14.47 -4.65 -11.07
C LYS A 62 15.55 -5.74 -11.03
N SER A 63 15.73 -6.39 -9.89
CA SER A 63 16.71 -7.48 -9.74
C SER A 63 16.22 -8.82 -10.28
N VAL A 64 14.93 -8.94 -10.58
CA VAL A 64 14.35 -10.18 -11.09
C VAL A 64 14.69 -10.34 -12.58
N ASP A 65 15.21 -11.53 -12.87
CA ASP A 65 15.43 -12.13 -14.18
C ASP A 65 16.03 -11.23 -15.27
N PHE A 66 17.34 -11.39 -15.51
CA PHE A 66 18.05 -10.73 -16.61
C PHE A 66 17.56 -11.16 -18.01
N ALA A 67 16.76 -12.23 -18.12
CA ALA A 67 16.21 -12.70 -19.40
C ALA A 67 15.00 -11.86 -19.86
N GLN A 68 14.18 -11.36 -18.93
CA GLN A 68 13.01 -10.53 -19.25
C GLN A 68 13.37 -9.04 -19.12
N LYS A 69 13.36 -8.33 -20.25
CA LYS A 69 13.61 -6.89 -20.26
C LYS A 69 12.31 -6.13 -20.04
N TYR A 70 12.16 -5.48 -18.89
CA TYR A 70 11.01 -4.62 -18.60
C TYR A 70 11.23 -3.18 -19.09
N GLY A 71 10.15 -2.52 -19.49
CA GLY A 71 10.17 -1.12 -19.93
C GLY A 71 10.18 -0.12 -18.78
N ALA A 72 9.65 -0.49 -17.61
CA ALA A 72 9.66 0.30 -16.39
C ALA A 72 9.46 -0.61 -15.16
N TYR A 73 9.68 -0.06 -13.97
CA TYR A 73 9.57 -0.78 -12.69
C TYR A 73 8.74 0.00 -11.68
N ILE A 74 7.89 -0.71 -10.96
CA ILE A 74 7.00 -0.20 -9.91
C ILE A 74 7.15 -1.09 -8.68
N GLY A 75 7.26 -0.45 -7.52
CA GLY A 75 7.13 -1.10 -6.22
C GLY A 75 5.79 -0.70 -5.61
N PHE A 76 5.00 -1.67 -5.18
CA PHE A 76 3.72 -1.43 -4.52
C PHE A 76 3.62 -2.23 -3.23
N ILE A 77 3.38 -1.53 -2.12
CA ILE A 77 3.15 -2.15 -0.82
C ILE A 77 1.67 -2.06 -0.46
N LEU A 78 1.06 -3.18 -0.10
CA LEU A 78 -0.30 -3.27 0.41
C LEU A 78 -0.39 -4.29 1.55
N GLY A 79 -0.07 -3.83 2.76
CA GLY A 79 -0.11 -4.61 3.99
C GLY A 79 -0.89 -3.84 5.06
N THR A 80 -0.29 -3.66 6.24
CA THR A 80 -0.86 -2.79 7.29
C THR A 80 -1.06 -1.36 6.77
N GLY A 81 -0.08 -0.83 6.05
CA GLY A 81 -0.19 0.43 5.30
C GLY A 81 -0.14 0.21 3.79
N THR A 82 -0.10 1.30 3.04
CA THR A 82 0.06 1.25 1.59
C THR A 82 0.98 2.35 1.08
N ASN A 83 1.76 2.01 0.06
CA ASN A 83 2.56 3.00 -0.64
C ASN A 83 2.93 2.50 -2.04
N THR A 84 3.27 3.44 -2.92
CA THR A 84 3.65 3.18 -4.31
C THR A 84 4.91 3.94 -4.67
N ALA A 85 5.83 3.27 -5.35
CA ALA A 85 6.99 3.88 -5.95
C ALA A 85 7.06 3.49 -7.44
N TYR A 86 7.47 4.43 -8.28
CA TYR A 86 7.61 4.22 -9.73
C TYR A 86 8.80 5.01 -10.27
N ILE A 87 9.22 4.69 -11.50
CA ILE A 87 10.23 5.48 -12.21
C ILE A 87 9.56 6.65 -12.95
N GLU A 88 10.04 7.87 -12.72
CA GLU A 88 9.58 9.09 -13.40
C GLU A 88 10.74 9.73 -14.18
N TYR A 89 10.42 10.33 -15.33
CA TYR A 89 11.38 11.10 -16.10
C TYR A 89 11.63 12.46 -15.46
N ASN A 90 12.88 12.89 -15.41
CA ASN A 90 13.27 14.14 -14.77
C ASN A 90 12.55 15.36 -15.37
N ARG A 91 12.30 15.37 -16.68
CA ARG A 91 11.50 16.41 -17.36
C ARG A 91 10.07 16.56 -16.80
N SER A 92 9.51 15.53 -16.18
CA SER A 92 8.19 15.57 -15.54
C SER A 92 8.25 16.14 -14.11
N ILE A 93 9.44 16.26 -13.51
CA ILE A 93 9.64 16.69 -12.12
C ILE A 93 9.88 18.21 -12.08
N THR A 94 8.82 18.97 -12.33
CA THR A 94 8.90 20.44 -12.47
C THR A 94 9.40 21.18 -11.22
N LYS A 95 9.29 20.57 -10.03
CA LYS A 95 9.83 21.12 -8.77
C LYS A 95 11.36 21.10 -8.68
N ARG A 96 12.05 20.39 -9.58
CA ARG A 96 13.51 20.24 -9.61
C ARG A 96 14.04 20.49 -11.02
N PRO A 97 14.03 21.75 -11.49
CA PRO A 97 14.47 22.11 -12.84
C PRO A 97 15.98 21.94 -13.07
N ASP A 98 16.74 21.68 -12.01
CA ASP A 98 18.19 21.42 -12.03
C ASP A 98 18.55 19.99 -12.47
N LEU A 99 17.58 19.09 -12.55
CA LEU A 99 17.79 17.71 -12.99
C LEU A 99 18.03 17.64 -14.50
N ASP A 100 18.89 16.72 -14.93
CA ASP A 100 19.05 16.37 -16.35
C ASP A 100 17.72 15.91 -16.94
N PRO A 101 17.10 16.63 -17.90
CA PRO A 101 15.78 16.30 -18.45
C PRO A 101 15.69 14.93 -19.13
N GLU A 102 16.81 14.40 -19.63
CA GLU A 102 16.89 13.08 -20.27
C GLU A 102 17.03 11.94 -19.24
N GLY A 103 17.32 12.28 -17.99
CA GLY A 103 17.41 11.32 -16.89
C GLY A 103 16.06 10.85 -16.36
N SER A 104 16.11 9.87 -15.45
CA SER A 104 14.96 9.39 -14.69
C SER A 104 15.37 9.01 -13.27
N GLN A 105 14.40 8.93 -12.36
CA GLN A 105 14.63 8.52 -10.99
C GLN A 105 13.40 7.85 -10.38
N ALA A 106 13.61 7.09 -9.30
CA ALA A 106 12.52 6.53 -8.52
C ALA A 106 11.81 7.63 -7.72
N ILE A 107 10.48 7.65 -7.79
CA ILE A 107 9.61 8.51 -7.01
C ILE A 107 8.90 7.66 -5.97
N ASN A 108 9.16 7.92 -4.70
CA ASN A 108 8.28 7.51 -3.62
C ASN A 108 7.07 8.46 -3.59
N THR A 109 5.87 7.93 -3.80
CA THR A 109 4.66 8.77 -3.92
C THR A 109 4.01 9.10 -2.58
N GLU A 110 4.28 8.31 -1.53
CA GLU A 110 3.50 8.34 -0.28
C GLU A 110 1.98 8.26 -0.58
N SER A 111 1.59 7.35 -1.48
CA SER A 111 0.25 7.29 -2.09
C SER A 111 -0.88 7.11 -1.07
N GLY A 112 -0.60 6.58 0.12
CA GLY A 112 -1.56 6.49 1.22
C GLY A 112 -2.20 7.83 1.61
N ASN A 113 -1.51 8.95 1.38
CA ASN A 113 -2.02 10.29 1.70
C ASN A 113 -2.83 10.96 0.56
N PHE A 114 -3.12 10.25 -0.53
CA PHE A 114 -3.93 10.79 -1.62
C PHE A 114 -5.33 11.18 -1.14
N SER A 115 -5.73 12.43 -1.38
CA SER A 115 -6.95 13.03 -0.82
C SER A 115 -8.10 13.21 -1.81
N ASN A 116 -7.84 13.04 -3.12
CA ASN A 116 -8.82 13.32 -4.18
C ASN A 116 -9.61 12.08 -4.61
N CYS A 117 -9.52 10.97 -3.86
CA CYS A 117 -10.31 9.78 -4.13
C CYS A 117 -11.77 10.00 -3.64
N PRO A 118 -12.80 9.52 -4.36
CA PRO A 118 -14.18 9.62 -3.91
C PRO A 118 -14.39 8.94 -2.55
N ARG A 119 -15.01 9.65 -1.60
CA ARG A 119 -15.32 9.17 -0.25
C ARG A 119 -16.82 9.23 0.01
N GLY A 120 -17.38 8.14 0.51
CA GLY A 120 -18.76 8.11 1.00
C GLY A 120 -18.87 8.60 2.45
N PRO A 121 -20.10 8.76 2.97
CA PRO A 121 -20.32 9.15 4.37
C PRO A 121 -19.62 8.24 5.38
N VAL A 122 -19.60 6.92 5.11
CA VAL A 122 -18.91 5.94 5.97
C VAL A 122 -17.39 6.18 5.98
N ASP A 123 -16.77 6.49 4.84
CA ASP A 123 -15.33 6.76 4.78
C ASP A 123 -14.96 8.03 5.55
N ILE A 124 -15.80 9.07 5.48
CA ILE A 124 -15.61 10.34 6.18
C ILE A 124 -15.73 10.13 7.70
N GLU A 125 -16.81 9.50 8.15
CA GLU A 125 -17.01 9.22 9.56
C GLU A 125 -15.93 8.28 10.13
N PHE A 126 -15.48 7.30 9.33
CA PHE A 126 -14.36 6.44 9.72
C PHE A 126 -13.08 7.24 9.90
N ASP A 127 -12.72 8.11 8.95
CA ASP A 127 -11.57 9.00 9.05
C ASP A 127 -11.61 9.88 10.31
N GLU A 128 -12.77 10.46 10.61
CA GLU A 128 -13.02 11.27 11.82
C GLU A 128 -12.92 10.47 13.13
N SER A 129 -13.15 9.16 13.09
CA SER A 129 -13.00 8.28 14.26
C SER A 129 -11.54 7.94 14.58
N THR A 130 -10.63 8.06 13.61
CA THR A 130 -9.22 7.69 13.77
C THR A 130 -8.40 8.76 14.51
N GLU A 131 -7.22 8.40 15.02
CA GLU A 131 -6.28 9.35 15.63
C GLU A 131 -5.77 10.39 14.60
N ASN A 132 -5.45 9.92 13.38
CA ASN A 132 -4.85 10.74 12.32
C ASN A 132 -5.90 11.33 11.38
N ARG A 133 -6.91 12.03 11.92
CA ARG A 133 -8.02 12.64 11.16
C ARG A 133 -7.53 13.47 9.98
N GLY A 134 -8.10 13.27 8.79
CA GLY A 134 -7.74 14.02 7.59
C GLY A 134 -6.37 13.67 7.00
N GLN A 135 -5.68 12.66 7.52
CA GLN A 135 -4.40 12.16 7.01
C GLN A 135 -4.55 10.71 6.56
N TYR A 136 -3.74 10.29 5.60
CA TYR A 136 -3.71 8.92 5.09
C TYR A 136 -5.09 8.42 4.62
N MET A 137 -5.88 9.33 4.04
CA MET A 137 -7.29 9.07 3.69
C MET A 137 -7.44 7.94 2.69
N PHE A 138 -6.53 7.84 1.70
CA PHE A 138 -6.54 6.74 0.75
C PHE A 138 -6.15 5.42 1.41
N GLU A 139 -5.13 5.42 2.27
CA GLU A 139 -4.72 4.24 3.04
C GLU A 139 -5.87 3.67 3.87
N LYS A 140 -6.64 4.53 4.54
CA LYS A 140 -7.81 4.14 5.35
C LYS A 140 -8.88 3.39 4.57
N MET A 141 -8.96 3.57 3.26
CA MET A 141 -9.94 2.91 2.40
C MET A 141 -9.46 1.56 1.85
N ILE A 142 -8.15 1.26 1.89
CA ILE A 142 -7.59 0.09 1.20
C ILE A 142 -6.66 -0.80 2.01
N SER A 143 -6.08 -0.31 3.11
CA SER A 143 -5.03 -1.05 3.83
C SER A 143 -5.56 -1.96 4.93
N GLY A 144 -4.74 -2.92 5.32
CA GLY A 144 -5.07 -3.93 6.30
C GLY A 144 -5.20 -3.40 7.72
N ALA A 145 -4.69 -2.20 8.02
CA ALA A 145 -4.95 -1.55 9.31
C ALA A 145 -6.41 -1.11 9.47
N TYR A 146 -7.09 -0.80 8.36
CA TYR A 146 -8.35 -0.06 8.39
C TYR A 146 -9.54 -0.79 7.80
N LEU A 147 -9.34 -1.70 6.84
CA LEU A 147 -10.44 -2.37 6.14
C LEU A 147 -11.45 -3.05 7.08
N GLY A 148 -10.98 -3.76 8.10
CA GLY A 148 -11.88 -4.38 9.09
C GLY A 148 -12.73 -3.36 9.86
N GLY A 149 -12.11 -2.29 10.36
CA GLY A 149 -12.81 -1.21 11.07
C GLY A 149 -13.80 -0.46 10.19
N LEU A 150 -13.43 -0.21 8.93
CA LEU A 150 -14.31 0.41 7.94
C LEU A 150 -15.53 -0.46 7.64
N CYS A 151 -15.34 -1.77 7.48
CA CYS A 151 -16.44 -2.73 7.37
C CYS A 151 -17.35 -2.70 8.61
N LEU A 152 -16.79 -2.69 9.81
CA LEU A 152 -17.59 -2.62 11.04
C LEU A 152 -18.43 -1.35 11.11
N LEU A 153 -17.88 -0.19 10.73
CA LEU A 153 -18.65 1.05 10.70
C LEU A 153 -19.81 0.96 9.70
N ALA A 154 -19.57 0.41 8.50
CA ALA A 154 -20.62 0.19 7.51
C ALA A 154 -21.73 -0.73 8.04
N LEU A 155 -21.36 -1.81 8.75
CA LEU A 155 -22.31 -2.71 9.40
C LEU A 155 -23.13 -1.98 10.48
N LYS A 156 -22.49 -1.15 11.31
CA LYS A 156 -23.20 -0.32 12.31
C LYS A 156 -24.20 0.63 11.65
N LYS A 157 -23.82 1.29 10.55
CA LYS A 157 -24.75 2.14 9.77
C LYS A 157 -25.90 1.39 9.12
N ALA A 158 -25.69 0.15 8.73
CA ALA A 158 -26.77 -0.71 8.25
C ALA A 158 -27.70 -1.15 9.40
N ALA A 159 -27.16 -1.42 10.59
CA ALA A 159 -27.95 -1.74 11.78
C ALA A 159 -28.79 -0.55 12.28
N GLU A 160 -28.24 0.68 12.26
CA GLU A 160 -28.97 1.93 12.56
C GLU A 160 -30.17 2.17 11.60
N LYS A 161 -30.19 1.50 10.45
CA LYS A 161 -31.26 1.57 9.44
C LYS A 161 -32.21 0.37 9.47
N ASP A 162 -32.17 -0.41 10.55
CA ASP A 162 -33.01 -1.59 10.75
C ASP A 162 -32.89 -2.65 9.62
N LEU A 163 -31.71 -2.74 8.99
CA LEU A 163 -31.46 -3.72 7.92
C LEU A 163 -31.17 -5.14 8.43
N PHE A 164 -30.93 -5.28 9.73
CA PHE A 164 -30.63 -6.56 10.38
C PHE A 164 -31.75 -6.96 11.35
N SER A 165 -31.85 -8.26 11.63
CA SER A 165 -32.68 -8.75 12.74
C SER A 165 -32.16 -8.22 14.08
N GLN A 166 -33.00 -8.28 15.13
CA GLN A 166 -32.59 -7.89 16.49
C GLN A 166 -31.31 -8.61 16.95
N ALA A 167 -31.17 -9.90 16.62
CA ALA A 167 -29.98 -10.68 16.96
C ALA A 167 -28.74 -10.23 16.17
N GLY A 168 -28.92 -9.90 14.87
CA GLY A 168 -27.86 -9.34 14.02
C GLY A 168 -27.38 -7.99 14.53
N THR A 169 -28.30 -7.07 14.83
CA THR A 169 -28.00 -5.74 15.41
C THR A 169 -27.26 -5.87 16.73
N GLN A 170 -27.74 -6.71 17.66
CA GLN A 170 -27.05 -6.94 18.94
C GLN A 170 -25.63 -7.47 18.74
N TRP A 171 -25.44 -8.38 17.79
CA TRP A 171 -24.11 -8.88 17.47
C TRP A 171 -23.20 -7.76 16.95
N ILE A 172 -23.67 -6.93 16.01
CA ILE A 172 -22.89 -5.80 15.45
C ILE A 172 -22.54 -4.76 16.52
N GLU A 173 -23.52 -4.36 17.34
CA GLU A 173 -23.34 -3.37 18.41
C GLU A 173 -22.39 -3.85 19.51
N SER A 174 -22.36 -5.15 19.79
CA SER A 174 -21.44 -5.74 20.77
C SER A 174 -19.97 -5.65 20.36
N ARG A 175 -19.68 -5.36 19.09
CA ARG A 175 -18.32 -5.32 18.54
C ARG A 175 -17.70 -3.95 18.72
N ALA A 176 -16.66 -3.90 19.55
CA ALA A 176 -15.78 -2.74 19.66
C ALA A 176 -14.90 -2.59 18.39
N GLU A 177 -14.37 -3.70 17.89
CA GLU A 177 -13.50 -3.76 16.72
C GLU A 177 -13.81 -4.96 15.82
N LEU A 178 -13.38 -4.86 14.57
CA LEU A 178 -13.34 -5.96 13.60
C LEU A 178 -11.99 -5.90 12.91
N SER A 179 -11.17 -6.92 13.10
CA SER A 179 -9.87 -7.00 12.42
C SER A 179 -10.03 -7.37 10.96
N THR A 180 -9.05 -7.01 10.13
CA THR A 180 -8.99 -7.42 8.72
C THR A 180 -8.95 -8.95 8.57
N VAL A 181 -8.40 -9.67 9.55
CA VAL A 181 -8.40 -11.15 9.58
C VAL A 181 -9.79 -11.71 9.82
N GLU A 182 -10.54 -11.15 10.77
CA GLU A 182 -11.94 -11.55 10.99
C GLU A 182 -12.81 -11.23 9.78
N MET A 183 -12.59 -10.08 9.15
CA MET A 183 -13.29 -9.67 7.93
C MET A 183 -12.97 -10.60 6.75
N ASP A 184 -11.71 -11.02 6.56
CA ASP A 184 -11.37 -12.08 5.58
C ASP A 184 -12.06 -13.42 5.93
N GLY A 185 -12.17 -13.75 7.22
CA GLY A 185 -12.95 -14.89 7.69
C GLY A 185 -14.43 -14.82 7.29
N ILE A 186 -15.03 -13.63 7.32
CA ILE A 186 -16.40 -13.38 6.84
C ILE A 186 -16.52 -13.64 5.34
N LEU A 187 -15.56 -13.16 4.55
CA LEU A 187 -15.56 -13.35 3.09
C LEU A 187 -15.36 -14.83 2.71
N ARG A 188 -14.55 -15.56 3.46
CA ARG A 188 -14.21 -16.97 3.20
C ARG A 188 -15.38 -17.90 3.42
N GLU A 189 -16.01 -17.83 4.59
CA GLU A 189 -16.98 -18.82 5.02
C GLU A 189 -18.11 -18.18 5.84
N PRO A 190 -19.26 -17.85 5.21
CA PRO A 190 -20.40 -17.23 5.91
C PRO A 190 -21.01 -18.13 7.00
N THR A 191 -20.75 -19.44 6.93
CA THR A 191 -21.42 -20.47 7.74
C THR A 191 -20.48 -21.30 8.63
N ARG A 192 -19.15 -21.17 8.47
CA ARG A 192 -18.17 -22.06 9.14
C ARG A 192 -17.03 -21.36 9.88
N GLY A 193 -16.98 -20.03 9.91
CA GLY A 193 -16.15 -19.32 10.88
C GLY A 193 -16.68 -19.58 12.29
N ILE A 194 -16.13 -20.60 12.96
CA ILE A 194 -16.66 -21.32 14.15
C ILE A 194 -17.03 -20.39 15.34
N ALA A 195 -16.66 -19.11 15.31
CA ALA A 195 -17.04 -18.13 16.34
C ALA A 195 -18.06 -17.06 15.89
N TRP A 196 -18.06 -16.60 14.63
CA TRP A 196 -18.88 -15.45 14.20
C TRP A 196 -20.20 -15.90 13.56
N GLY A 197 -20.16 -16.89 12.67
CA GLY A 197 -21.35 -17.37 11.95
C GLY A 197 -22.37 -18.07 12.87
N ALA A 198 -21.97 -18.55 14.05
CA ALA A 198 -22.92 -19.08 15.03
C ALA A 198 -23.63 -17.98 15.83
N ARG A 199 -23.09 -16.76 15.88
CA ARG A 199 -23.55 -15.67 16.75
C ARG A 199 -24.15 -14.47 15.98
N ALA A 200 -23.88 -14.35 14.68
CA ALA A 200 -24.29 -13.23 13.85
C ALA A 200 -25.73 -13.37 13.31
N GLY A 201 -26.71 -13.53 14.19
CA GLY A 201 -28.13 -13.51 13.82
C GLY A 201 -28.59 -14.63 12.86
N SER A 202 -29.54 -14.30 12.00
CA SER A 202 -30.19 -15.22 11.05
C SER A 202 -29.28 -15.58 9.86
N ALA A 203 -29.77 -16.39 8.92
CA ALA A 203 -29.03 -16.66 7.68
C ALA A 203 -28.92 -15.41 6.81
N GLU A 204 -29.99 -14.64 6.73
CA GLU A 204 -30.09 -13.38 5.99
C GLU A 204 -29.16 -12.31 6.56
N ASP A 205 -29.04 -12.21 7.89
CA ASP A 205 -28.08 -11.30 8.53
C ASP A 205 -26.64 -11.62 8.09
N LYS A 206 -26.27 -12.90 8.03
CA LYS A 206 -24.93 -13.34 7.65
C LYS A 206 -24.64 -13.05 6.18
N GLU A 207 -25.62 -13.27 5.31
CA GLU A 207 -25.51 -12.91 3.89
C GLU A 207 -25.34 -11.40 3.71
N LEU A 208 -26.12 -10.58 4.43
CA LEU A 208 -25.99 -9.13 4.37
C LEU A 208 -24.65 -8.63 4.93
N ILE A 209 -24.17 -9.20 6.04
CA ILE A 209 -22.83 -8.92 6.58
C ILE A 209 -21.76 -9.23 5.54
N GLN A 210 -21.83 -10.41 4.92
CA GLN A 210 -20.87 -10.81 3.90
C GLN A 210 -20.93 -9.88 2.68
N HIS A 211 -22.14 -9.52 2.24
CA HIS A 211 -22.35 -8.65 1.09
C HIS A 211 -21.74 -7.26 1.31
N LEU A 212 -21.99 -6.65 2.47
CA LEU A 212 -21.43 -5.33 2.81
C LEU A 212 -19.90 -5.35 2.93
N CYS A 213 -19.33 -6.39 3.57
CA CYS A 213 -17.88 -6.57 3.62
C CYS A 213 -17.28 -6.78 2.21
N SER A 214 -17.93 -7.59 1.36
CA SER A 214 -17.49 -7.83 -0.02
C SER A 214 -17.50 -6.54 -0.83
N ALA A 215 -18.56 -5.74 -0.73
CA ALA A 215 -18.67 -4.48 -1.46
C ALA A 215 -17.55 -3.49 -1.10
N ILE A 216 -17.15 -3.42 0.18
CA ILE A 216 -16.03 -2.58 0.62
C ILE A 216 -14.70 -3.12 0.08
N CYS A 217 -14.49 -4.43 0.12
CA CYS A 217 -13.28 -5.06 -0.43
C CYS A 217 -13.18 -4.93 -1.95
N GLU A 218 -14.28 -5.07 -2.68
CA GLU A 218 -14.37 -4.87 -4.13
C GLU A 218 -14.01 -3.43 -4.51
N ARG A 219 -14.53 -2.45 -3.77
CA ARG A 219 -14.17 -1.04 -3.94
C ARG A 219 -12.68 -0.80 -3.62
N ALA A 220 -12.16 -1.40 -2.55
CA ALA A 220 -10.75 -1.30 -2.21
C ALA A 220 -9.86 -1.88 -3.31
N ALA A 221 -10.24 -3.01 -3.91
CA ALA A 221 -9.54 -3.60 -5.04
C ALA A 221 -9.54 -2.68 -6.29
N LEU A 222 -10.67 -2.02 -6.58
CA LEU A 222 -10.73 -1.01 -7.64
C LEU A 222 -9.78 0.16 -7.37
N PHE A 223 -9.76 0.67 -6.14
CA PHE A 223 -8.87 1.77 -5.76
C PHE A 223 -7.40 1.39 -5.86
N VAL A 224 -7.04 0.17 -5.44
CA VAL A 224 -5.70 -0.38 -5.63
C VAL A 224 -5.35 -0.45 -7.12
N ALA A 225 -6.24 -0.96 -7.96
CA ALA A 225 -6.02 -1.04 -9.40
C ALA A 225 -5.85 0.34 -10.04
N LEU A 226 -6.61 1.35 -9.59
CA LEU A 226 -6.46 2.74 -10.06
C LEU A 226 -5.10 3.32 -9.68
N ASN A 227 -4.64 3.09 -8.45
CA ASN A 227 -3.35 3.58 -7.98
C ASN A 227 -2.18 2.95 -8.75
N VAL A 228 -2.19 1.61 -8.88
CA VAL A 228 -1.18 0.88 -9.67
C VAL A 228 -1.23 1.31 -11.14
N SER A 229 -2.43 1.43 -11.72
CA SER A 229 -2.60 1.89 -13.11
C SER A 229 -2.06 3.31 -13.31
N ALA A 230 -2.26 4.22 -12.35
CA ALA A 230 -1.71 5.57 -12.43
C ALA A 230 -0.19 5.54 -12.45
N ALA A 231 0.45 4.71 -11.61
CA ALA A 231 1.90 4.53 -11.61
C ALA A 231 2.41 3.93 -12.93
N VAL A 232 1.72 2.93 -13.48
CA VAL A 232 2.03 2.29 -14.78
C VAL A 232 1.97 3.31 -15.91
N LEU A 233 0.89 4.10 -15.99
CA LEU A 233 0.73 5.11 -17.02
C LEU A 233 1.76 6.24 -16.88
N LYS A 234 2.11 6.61 -15.65
CA LYS A 234 3.10 7.65 -15.38
C LYS A 234 4.53 7.22 -15.67
N SER A 235 4.85 5.92 -15.60
CA SER A 235 6.19 5.44 -15.90
C SER A 235 6.52 5.44 -17.40
N LEU A 236 5.54 5.71 -18.27
CA LEU A 236 5.66 5.68 -19.74
C LEU A 236 6.31 4.39 -20.28
N GLY A 237 6.12 3.28 -19.57
CA GLY A 237 6.58 1.96 -19.98
C GLY A 237 5.43 1.11 -20.51
N GLY A 238 5.73 -0.10 -20.97
CA GLY A 238 4.68 -1.05 -21.38
C GLY A 238 4.04 -0.74 -22.72
N GLU A 239 4.71 0.01 -23.61
CA GLU A 239 4.24 0.25 -24.99
C GLU A 239 4.36 -1.02 -25.87
N SER A 240 5.13 -2.01 -25.43
CA SER A 240 5.37 -3.27 -26.14
C SER A 240 5.21 -4.46 -25.21
N PRO A 241 4.60 -5.57 -25.66
CA PRO A 241 4.52 -6.80 -24.88
C PRO A 241 5.89 -7.44 -24.64
N CYS A 242 6.91 -7.10 -25.43
CA CYS A 242 8.28 -7.53 -25.18
C CYS A 242 8.94 -6.78 -24.02
N HIS A 243 8.41 -5.60 -23.67
CA HIS A 243 8.92 -4.71 -22.63
C HIS A 243 7.79 -4.20 -21.71
N PRO A 244 7.08 -5.12 -21.03
CA PRO A 244 5.99 -4.74 -20.13
C PRO A 244 6.53 -3.94 -18.93
N VAL A 245 5.64 -3.26 -18.21
CA VAL A 245 5.96 -2.66 -16.91
C VAL A 245 6.00 -3.76 -15.84
N CYS A 246 7.11 -3.88 -15.11
CA CYS A 246 7.20 -4.75 -13.95
C CYS A 246 6.55 -4.07 -12.74
N VAL A 247 5.56 -4.71 -12.15
CA VAL A 247 4.91 -4.27 -10.92
C VAL A 247 5.20 -5.30 -9.83
N ASN A 248 6.18 -5.00 -8.98
CA ASN A 248 6.46 -5.82 -7.81
C ASN A 248 5.52 -5.43 -6.68
N ILE A 249 4.65 -6.36 -6.30
CA ILE A 249 3.68 -6.18 -5.23
C ILE A 249 4.17 -6.93 -4.00
N ASP A 250 4.14 -6.26 -2.85
CA ASP A 250 4.38 -6.87 -1.54
C ASP A 250 3.25 -6.49 -0.58
N GLY A 251 2.93 -7.38 0.35
CA GLY A 251 1.98 -7.12 1.43
C GLY A 251 0.81 -8.10 1.53
N SER A 252 0.38 -8.31 2.77
CA SER A 252 -0.56 -9.35 3.15
C SER A 252 -1.98 -9.14 2.61
N VAL A 253 -2.44 -7.91 2.42
CA VAL A 253 -3.81 -7.63 1.97
C VAL A 253 -4.01 -8.16 0.55
N TYR A 254 -3.05 -7.88 -0.34
CA TYR A 254 -3.13 -8.32 -1.74
C TYR A 254 -3.17 -9.84 -1.87
N TYR A 255 -2.28 -10.55 -1.15
CA TYR A 255 -2.11 -12.00 -1.31
C TYR A 255 -2.98 -12.86 -0.39
N LYS A 256 -3.42 -12.35 0.78
CA LYS A 256 -4.13 -13.17 1.78
C LYS A 256 -5.63 -12.93 1.83
N ILE A 257 -6.15 -11.77 1.44
CA ILE A 257 -7.61 -11.58 1.43
C ILE A 257 -8.22 -12.39 0.28
N LYS A 258 -9.29 -13.14 0.58
CA LYS A 258 -9.96 -13.99 -0.41
C LYS A 258 -10.37 -13.20 -1.66
N GLY A 259 -9.87 -13.64 -2.81
CA GLY A 259 -10.22 -13.09 -4.12
C GLY A 259 -9.68 -11.68 -4.40
N PHE A 260 -8.93 -11.06 -3.47
CA PHE A 260 -8.53 -9.67 -3.60
C PHE A 260 -7.60 -9.44 -4.80
N SER A 261 -6.56 -10.26 -4.95
CA SER A 261 -5.65 -10.19 -6.10
C SER A 261 -6.40 -10.32 -7.44
N HIS A 262 -7.32 -11.27 -7.53
CA HIS A 262 -8.12 -11.49 -8.73
C HIS A 262 -9.02 -10.29 -9.07
N MET A 263 -9.62 -9.66 -8.06
CA MET A 263 -10.39 -8.43 -8.28
C MET A 263 -9.51 -7.29 -8.78
N VAL A 264 -8.34 -7.09 -8.17
CA VAL A 264 -7.38 -6.07 -8.60
C VAL A 264 -6.95 -6.32 -10.05
N GLU A 265 -6.53 -7.54 -10.38
CA GLU A 265 -6.13 -7.95 -11.73
C GLU A 265 -7.25 -7.70 -12.75
N GLY A 266 -8.49 -8.06 -12.42
CA GLY A 266 -9.64 -7.80 -13.29
C GLY A 266 -9.91 -6.32 -13.52
N TYR A 267 -9.67 -5.45 -12.52
CA TYR A 267 -9.78 -4.00 -12.69
C TYR A 267 -8.59 -3.40 -13.45
N LEU A 268 -7.38 -3.90 -13.23
CA LEU A 268 -6.19 -3.49 -13.99
C LEU A 268 -6.38 -3.74 -15.47
N GLU A 269 -6.86 -4.92 -15.86
CA GLU A 269 -7.14 -5.27 -17.26
C GLU A 269 -8.19 -4.32 -17.86
N LYS A 270 -9.26 -4.01 -17.12
CA LYS A 270 -10.29 -3.06 -17.56
C LYS A 270 -9.76 -1.64 -17.76
N ILE A 271 -8.74 -1.22 -17.01
CA ILE A 271 -8.18 0.15 -17.06
C ILE A 271 -7.07 0.26 -18.11
N LEU A 272 -6.15 -0.71 -18.14
CA LEU A 272 -4.93 -0.69 -18.94
C LEU A 272 -5.06 -1.40 -20.28
N GLY A 273 -5.89 -2.45 -20.37
CA GLY A 273 -6.13 -3.23 -21.60
C GLY A 273 -6.59 -2.36 -22.77
N PRO A 274 -7.63 -1.51 -22.62
CA PRO A 274 -8.07 -0.59 -23.68
C PRO A 274 -7.03 0.46 -24.08
N LYS A 275 -5.99 0.67 -23.27
CA LYS A 275 -4.88 1.59 -23.56
C LYS A 275 -3.70 0.89 -24.22
N HIS A 276 -3.77 -0.43 -24.42
CA HIS A 276 -2.68 -1.26 -24.95
C HIS A 276 -1.38 -1.11 -24.13
N VAL A 277 -1.51 -0.99 -22.80
CA VAL A 277 -0.36 -0.91 -21.90
C VAL A 277 -0.12 -2.28 -21.27
N PHE A 278 1.07 -2.83 -21.54
CA PHE A 278 1.47 -4.16 -21.09
C PHE A 278 2.18 -4.07 -19.73
N TYR A 279 1.79 -4.93 -18.80
CA TYR A 279 2.37 -5.01 -17.46
C TYR A 279 2.45 -6.46 -17.00
N GLU A 280 3.33 -6.70 -16.02
CA GLU A 280 3.48 -7.99 -15.35
C GLU A 280 3.48 -7.77 -13.84
N LEU A 281 2.62 -8.51 -13.14
CA LEU A 281 2.57 -8.49 -11.69
C LEU A 281 3.48 -9.59 -11.16
N ILE A 282 4.47 -9.21 -10.37
CA ILE A 282 5.41 -10.15 -9.76
C ILE A 282 5.39 -10.01 -8.25
N ARG A 283 5.95 -11.03 -7.59
CA ARG A 283 6.22 -11.02 -6.16
C ARG A 283 7.67 -11.37 -5.94
N VAL A 284 8.38 -10.49 -5.24
CA VAL A 284 9.73 -10.78 -4.74
C VAL A 284 9.66 -10.93 -3.23
N ASP A 285 9.93 -12.14 -2.73
CA ASP A 285 10.05 -12.36 -1.29
C ASP A 285 11.25 -11.57 -0.74
N ASP A 286 11.12 -11.06 0.49
CA ASP A 286 12.12 -10.19 1.12
C ASP A 286 12.50 -8.94 0.28
N SER A 287 11.52 -8.42 -0.47
CA SER A 287 11.64 -7.24 -1.34
C SER A 287 12.42 -6.07 -0.71
N PRO A 288 12.14 -5.62 0.53
CA PRO A 288 12.90 -4.52 1.12
C PRO A 288 14.39 -4.82 1.30
N LEU A 289 14.74 -6.06 1.65
CA LEU A 289 16.13 -6.48 1.86
C LEU A 289 16.88 -6.59 0.53
N ILE A 290 16.31 -7.30 -0.44
CA ILE A 290 16.90 -7.46 -1.78
C ILE A 290 17.06 -6.10 -2.44
N GLY A 291 16.03 -5.26 -2.39
CA GLY A 291 16.07 -3.90 -2.92
C GLY A 291 17.14 -3.01 -2.29
N ALA A 292 17.30 -3.09 -0.96
CA ALA A 292 18.36 -2.38 -0.26
C ALA A 292 19.76 -2.87 -0.66
N ALA A 293 19.94 -4.18 -0.85
CA ALA A 293 21.21 -4.73 -1.34
C ALA A 293 21.52 -4.25 -2.76
N VAL A 294 20.53 -4.25 -3.66
CA VAL A 294 20.65 -3.70 -5.03
C VAL A 294 21.05 -2.23 -4.98
N ALA A 295 20.38 -1.42 -4.14
CA ALA A 295 20.73 -0.01 -3.96
C ALA A 295 22.19 0.16 -3.51
N GLY A 296 22.65 -0.67 -2.56
CA GLY A 296 24.04 -0.66 -2.08
C GLY A 296 25.06 -0.98 -3.17
N LEU A 297 24.74 -1.85 -4.13
CA LEU A 297 25.60 -2.15 -5.28
C LEU A 297 25.65 -1.04 -6.33
N MET A 298 24.67 -0.13 -6.34
CA MET A 298 24.61 1.02 -7.25
C MET A 298 25.40 2.26 -6.73
N CYS A 299 26.18 2.12 -5.64
CA CYS A 299 26.84 3.22 -4.92
C CYS A 299 28.35 3.31 -5.08
#